data_AF-A0A9P6XEG8-F1
#
_entry.id   AF-A0A9P6XEG8-F1
#
_cell.length_a   1.000
_cell.length_b   1.000
_cell.length_c   1.000
_cell.angle_alpha   90.00
_cell.angle_beta   90.00
_cell.angle_gamma   90.00
#
_symmetry.space_group_name_H-M   'P 1'
#
loop_
_entity.id
_entity.type
_entity.pdbx_description
1 polymer ?
#
loop_
_entity_poly.entity_id
_entity_poly.type
_entity_poly.pdbx_seq_one_letter_code
_entity_poly.pdbx_strand_id
1 'polypeptide(L)'
;MSNNSSEPYDLLDFNNQATRTGFQERLLNAHNASRDQQIENNIFSDLSEENDEEELKKKVLVLQQQVDRMENHVVGLEERLRERRERRQKEAGLTNMTPEERARFVEEEEERDDTEIPDLDVIFEYMLLVGSSATSNTNDLSQADFLKPDTELRKEAMLDQEVLQQTEYSFIKFTEAKNILETQMDSLEDIRHCELSGTSFNEKFTVAFDVLEPSMIMCNLNFEVGIQLKIILGPLLQQIKESCHILGFFQVLVHYARICDQRKTVFEKLAQIYKNSSISANSLSDSRLQFQGSREDSIGLILNWKIVLDNTGRLEANVRDHVKTQLSLDVIAPLAWREKDQSNVLDKVNESFTDLLKIQGVLKATETIVNKILA
;
A
#
# COMPACT_ATOMS: atom_id res chain seq x y z
N MET A 1 53.22 23.01 23.22
CA MET A 1 52.44 24.02 22.47
C MET A 1 52.01 23.40 21.15
N SER A 2 50.70 23.44 20.89
CA SER A 2 50.04 23.49 19.58
C SER A 2 49.92 22.23 18.71
N ASN A 3 48.65 21.84 18.57
CA ASN A 3 47.98 21.09 17.49
C ASN A 3 48.57 21.30 16.09
N ASN A 4 48.53 20.24 15.26
CA ASN A 4 47.61 20.23 14.12
C ASN A 4 47.44 18.82 13.53
N SER A 5 46.18 18.40 13.51
CA SER A 5 45.56 17.30 12.79
C SER A 5 45.90 17.31 11.30
N SER A 6 46.29 16.14 10.78
CA SER A 6 46.29 15.85 9.33
C SER A 6 45.43 14.62 9.10
N GLU A 7 44.13 14.84 8.91
CA GLU A 7 43.27 13.87 8.23
C GLU A 7 43.49 14.05 6.71
N PRO A 8 43.76 12.98 5.95
CA PRO A 8 43.70 13.04 4.51
C PRO A 8 42.23 12.93 4.07
N TYR A 9 41.78 13.95 3.37
CA TYR A 9 40.57 13.92 2.55
C TYR A 9 40.69 12.79 1.52
N ASP A 10 39.98 11.68 1.73
CA ASP A 10 39.68 10.77 0.63
C ASP A 10 38.52 11.35 -0.17
N LEU A 11 38.85 11.74 -1.40
CA LEU A 11 37.94 12.13 -2.45
C LEU A 11 36.80 11.10 -2.58
N LEU A 12 35.58 11.52 -2.27
CA LEU A 12 34.38 10.85 -2.74
C LEU A 12 34.30 11.03 -4.26
N ASP A 13 34.81 10.05 -5.00
CA ASP A 13 34.69 9.94 -6.44
C ASP A 13 33.20 9.71 -6.81
N PHE A 14 32.52 10.77 -7.24
CA PHE A 14 31.09 10.81 -7.55
C PHE A 14 30.74 10.19 -8.92
N ASN A 15 31.67 9.49 -9.57
CA ASN A 15 31.43 8.86 -10.87
C ASN A 15 30.73 7.49 -10.82
N ASN A 16 30.44 6.95 -9.64
CA ASN A 16 29.57 5.78 -9.53
C ASN A 16 28.10 6.20 -9.48
N GLN A 17 27.48 6.27 -10.65
CA GLN A 17 26.02 6.29 -10.80
C GLN A 17 25.41 5.25 -9.86
N ALA A 18 24.59 5.71 -8.92
CA ALA A 18 23.91 4.86 -7.96
C ALA A 18 22.96 3.92 -8.68
N THR A 19 23.43 2.71 -8.99
CA THR A 19 22.53 1.58 -9.23
C THR A 19 21.67 1.40 -7.97
N ARG A 20 20.40 1.07 -8.18
CA ARG A 20 19.37 0.86 -7.15
C ARG A 20 19.86 -0.08 -6.02
N THR A 21 20.78 -0.98 -6.34
CA THR A 21 21.47 -1.88 -5.41
C THR A 21 22.41 -1.14 -4.44
N GLY A 22 23.27 -0.24 -4.92
CA GLY A 22 24.22 0.48 -4.06
C GLY A 22 23.58 1.55 -3.15
N PHE A 23 22.35 1.97 -3.43
CA PHE A 23 21.56 2.80 -2.52
C PHE A 23 20.87 1.97 -1.43
N GLN A 24 20.33 0.80 -1.80
CA GLN A 24 19.75 -0.14 -0.82
C GLN A 24 20.80 -0.68 0.14
N GLU A 25 22.00 -0.98 -0.34
CA GLU A 25 23.12 -1.44 0.49
C GLU A 25 23.58 -0.36 1.48
N ARG A 26 23.59 0.91 1.07
CA ARG A 26 23.88 2.05 1.95
C ARG A 26 22.78 2.30 2.99
N LEU A 27 21.51 2.11 2.62
CA LEU A 27 20.38 2.18 3.55
C LEU A 27 20.40 1.04 4.57
N LEU A 28 20.73 -0.18 4.14
CA LEU A 28 20.90 -1.34 5.03
C LEU A 28 22.07 -1.13 5.98
N ASN A 29 23.21 -0.62 5.51
CA ASN A 29 24.36 -0.34 6.36
C ASN A 29 24.09 0.80 7.35
N ALA A 30 23.36 1.84 6.95
CA ALA A 30 22.96 2.92 7.86
C ALA A 30 21.94 2.46 8.91
N HIS A 31 21.01 1.59 8.53
CA HIS A 31 20.03 0.99 9.45
C HIS A 31 20.70 0.03 10.44
N ASN A 32 21.65 -0.79 9.97
CA ASN A 32 22.42 -1.69 10.83
C ASN A 32 23.31 -0.90 11.80
N ALA A 33 24.00 0.14 11.34
CA ALA A 33 24.81 0.99 12.22
C ALA A 33 23.97 1.71 13.29
N SER A 34 22.76 2.19 12.94
CA SER A 34 21.84 2.79 13.91
C SER A 34 21.29 1.77 14.91
N ARG A 35 21.06 0.53 14.47
CA ARG A 35 20.60 -0.56 15.34
C ARG A 35 21.70 -1.03 16.28
N ASP A 36 22.93 -1.13 15.78
CA ASP A 36 24.09 -1.56 16.57
C ASP A 36 24.47 -0.49 17.61
N GLN A 37 24.34 0.81 17.30
CA GLN A 37 24.46 1.89 18.29
C GLN A 37 23.35 1.87 19.35
N GLN A 38 22.12 1.49 18.99
CA GLN A 38 21.04 1.33 19.97
C GLN A 38 21.26 0.10 20.87
N ILE A 39 21.83 -0.98 20.33
CA ILE A 39 22.19 -2.17 21.09
C ILE A 39 23.35 -1.87 22.04
N GLU A 40 24.41 -1.18 21.60
CA GLU A 40 25.49 -0.73 22.50
C GLU A 40 24.97 0.18 23.61
N ASN A 41 24.15 1.18 23.30
CA ASN A 41 23.63 2.10 24.31
C ASN A 41 22.72 1.40 25.35
N ASN A 42 21.98 0.36 24.96
CA ASN A 42 21.14 -0.42 25.88
C ASN A 42 21.94 -1.45 26.70
N ILE A 43 23.01 -2.02 26.16
CA ILE A 43 23.86 -2.97 26.89
C ILE A 43 24.72 -2.24 27.93
N PHE A 44 25.18 -1.02 27.64
CA PHE A 44 26.06 -0.27 28.54
C PHE A 44 25.31 0.56 29.60
N SER A 45 24.02 0.88 29.42
CA SER A 45 23.24 1.58 30.47
C SER A 45 22.81 0.66 31.61
N ASP A 46 22.75 -0.65 31.39
CA ASP A 46 22.29 -1.66 32.37
C ASP A 46 23.42 -2.33 33.18
N LEU A 47 24.66 -1.86 33.01
CA LEU A 47 25.84 -2.34 33.72
C LEU A 47 26.35 -1.37 34.80
N SER A 48 25.67 -0.25 35.03
CA SER A 48 26.00 0.62 36.16
C SER A 48 25.27 0.14 37.42
N GLU A 49 26.06 -0.49 38.29
CA GLU A 49 25.78 -0.83 39.68
C GLU A 49 24.80 -1.99 39.91
N GLU A 50 25.34 -3.21 40.05
CA GLU A 50 25.08 -4.07 41.22
C GLU A 50 25.99 -5.31 41.18
N ASN A 51 26.76 -5.49 42.25
CA ASN A 51 27.89 -6.39 42.34
C ASN A 51 27.47 -7.69 43.07
N ASP A 52 26.40 -8.33 42.59
CA ASP A 52 25.91 -9.60 43.13
C ASP A 52 26.13 -10.74 42.11
N GLU A 53 27.04 -11.65 42.45
CA GLU A 53 27.46 -12.78 41.61
C GLU A 53 26.27 -13.70 41.20
N GLU A 54 25.19 -13.69 41.99
CA GLU A 54 23.95 -14.43 41.68
C GLU A 54 23.09 -13.74 40.61
N GLU A 55 23.03 -12.41 40.57
CA GLU A 55 22.32 -11.70 39.51
C GLU A 55 23.02 -11.82 38.17
N LEU A 56 24.36 -11.78 38.17
CA LEU A 56 25.15 -12.04 36.95
C LEU A 56 24.90 -13.46 36.43
N LYS A 57 24.83 -14.48 37.28
CA LYS A 57 24.49 -15.84 36.86
C LYS A 57 23.09 -15.95 36.26
N LYS A 58 22.11 -15.23 36.83
CA LYS A 58 20.75 -15.14 36.26
C LYS A 58 20.73 -14.41 34.92
N LYS A 59 21.42 -13.27 34.80
CA LYS A 59 21.54 -12.50 33.54
C LYS A 59 22.22 -13.33 32.44
N VAL A 60 23.27 -14.08 32.78
CA VAL A 60 23.93 -15.02 31.85
C VAL A 60 22.97 -16.11 31.37
N LEU A 61 22.17 -16.70 32.27
CA LEU A 61 21.17 -17.71 31.89
C LEU A 61 20.09 -17.15 30.94
N VAL A 62 19.62 -15.93 31.20
CA VAL A 62 18.62 -15.24 30.36
C VAL A 62 19.20 -14.91 28.98
N LEU A 63 20.44 -14.43 28.93
CA LEU A 63 21.13 -14.15 27.68
C LEU A 63 21.39 -15.44 26.88
N GLN A 64 21.76 -16.54 27.54
CA GLN A 64 21.92 -17.84 26.88
C GLN A 64 20.60 -18.30 26.24
N GLN A 65 19.48 -18.17 26.94
CA GLN A 65 18.16 -18.50 26.40
C GLN A 65 17.70 -17.56 25.27
N GLN A 66 18.18 -16.32 25.25
CA GLN A 66 17.92 -15.39 24.14
C GLN A 66 18.76 -15.74 22.91
N VAL A 67 20.03 -16.13 23.12
CA VAL A 67 20.90 -16.62 22.04
C VAL A 67 20.31 -17.87 21.42
N ASP A 68 19.93 -18.87 22.22
CA ASP A 68 19.33 -20.12 21.70
C ASP A 68 18.02 -19.85 20.91
N ARG A 69 17.20 -18.90 21.37
CA ARG A 69 15.98 -18.50 20.64
C ARG A 69 16.30 -17.81 19.31
N MET A 70 17.34 -16.98 19.31
CA MET A 70 17.74 -16.24 18.11
C MET A 70 18.42 -17.16 17.09
N GLU A 71 19.22 -18.13 17.54
CA GLU A 71 19.80 -19.17 16.69
C GLU A 71 18.72 -20.01 16.02
N ASN A 72 17.71 -20.47 16.77
CA ASN A 72 16.56 -21.20 16.20
C ASN A 72 15.76 -20.35 15.20
N HIS A 73 15.63 -19.05 15.45
CA HIS A 73 14.97 -18.14 14.52
C HIS A 73 15.77 -17.96 13.22
N VAL A 74 17.11 -17.87 13.30
CA VAL A 74 18.00 -17.80 12.14
C VAL A 74 17.90 -19.08 11.31
N VAL A 75 17.94 -20.26 11.94
CA VAL A 75 17.76 -21.54 11.24
C VAL A 75 16.43 -21.57 10.48
N GLY A 76 15.32 -21.14 11.11
CA GLY A 76 14.02 -21.07 10.45
C GLY A 76 13.91 -20.00 9.35
N LEU A 77 14.76 -18.97 9.36
CA LEU A 77 14.87 -17.99 8.28
C LEU A 77 15.72 -18.52 7.11
N GLU A 78 16.78 -19.26 7.40
CA GLU A 78 17.63 -19.90 6.39
C GLU A 78 16.86 -20.96 5.60
N GLU A 79 16.01 -21.75 6.27
CA GLU A 79 15.16 -22.75 5.62
C GLU A 79 14.13 -22.10 4.70
N ARG A 80 13.43 -21.05 5.17
CA ARG A 80 12.50 -20.27 4.35
C ARG A 80 13.19 -19.58 3.17
N LEU A 81 14.45 -19.16 3.34
CA LEU A 81 15.26 -18.61 2.23
C LEU A 81 15.64 -19.68 1.21
N ARG A 82 15.92 -20.92 1.66
CA ARG A 82 16.18 -22.05 0.77
C ARG A 82 14.95 -22.38 -0.07
N GLU A 83 13.78 -22.52 0.55
CA GLU A 83 12.51 -22.76 -0.16
C GLU A 83 12.20 -21.66 -1.18
N ARG A 84 12.39 -20.38 -0.82
CA ARG A 84 12.20 -19.26 -1.75
C ARG A 84 13.20 -19.22 -2.89
N ARG A 85 14.42 -19.77 -2.71
CA ARG A 85 15.40 -19.90 -3.79
C ARG A 85 15.01 -21.03 -4.73
N GLU A 86 14.55 -22.14 -4.20
CA GLU A 86 14.07 -23.28 -4.98
C GLU A 86 12.83 -22.91 -5.80
N ARG A 87 11.83 -22.24 -5.22
CA ARG A 87 10.65 -21.73 -5.96
C ARG A 87 11.06 -20.78 -7.10
N ARG A 88 11.94 -19.82 -6.82
CA ARG A 88 12.43 -18.89 -7.86
C ARG A 88 13.26 -19.58 -8.93
N GLN A 89 14.00 -20.64 -8.61
CA GLN A 89 14.69 -21.44 -9.63
C GLN A 89 13.70 -22.22 -10.50
N LYS A 90 12.64 -22.78 -9.93
CA LYS A 90 11.55 -23.41 -10.69
C LYS A 90 10.85 -22.40 -11.61
N GLU A 91 10.46 -21.24 -11.08
CA GLU A 91 9.82 -20.15 -11.84
C GLU A 91 10.73 -19.57 -12.95
N ALA A 92 12.03 -19.45 -12.68
CA ALA A 92 13.03 -19.05 -13.69
C ALA A 92 13.21 -20.11 -14.78
N GLY A 93 13.06 -21.40 -14.44
CA GLY A 93 13.02 -22.48 -15.41
C GLY A 93 11.80 -22.39 -16.33
N LEU A 94 10.62 -22.17 -15.74
CA LEU A 94 9.34 -22.00 -16.45
C LEU A 94 9.29 -20.78 -17.38
N THR A 95 9.90 -19.66 -16.99
CA THR A 95 9.91 -18.43 -17.79
C THR A 95 10.81 -18.52 -19.03
N ASN A 96 11.79 -19.42 -19.04
CA ASN A 96 12.68 -19.66 -20.19
C ASN A 96 12.15 -20.71 -21.19
N MET A 97 11.04 -21.41 -20.87
CA MET A 97 10.43 -22.41 -21.74
C MET A 97 9.53 -21.79 -22.81
N THR A 98 9.40 -22.46 -23.95
CA THR A 98 8.46 -22.06 -25.00
C THR A 98 7.01 -22.23 -24.51
N PRO A 99 6.03 -21.51 -25.08
CA PRO A 99 4.62 -21.60 -24.67
C PRO A 99 4.04 -23.01 -24.75
N GLU A 100 4.49 -23.82 -25.72
CA GLU A 100 4.04 -25.21 -25.92
C GLU A 100 4.62 -26.17 -24.87
N GLU A 101 5.87 -25.95 -24.44
CA GLU A 101 6.50 -26.70 -23.35
C GLU A 101 5.89 -26.33 -21.98
N ARG A 102 5.49 -25.06 -21.79
CA ARG A 102 4.75 -24.62 -20.60
C ARG A 102 3.36 -25.23 -20.50
N ALA A 103 2.63 -25.34 -21.62
CA ALA A 103 1.31 -25.95 -21.62
C ALA A 103 1.35 -27.44 -21.21
N ARG A 104 2.36 -28.19 -21.70
CA ARG A 104 2.56 -29.59 -21.29
C ARG A 104 3.00 -29.75 -19.85
N PHE A 105 3.80 -28.81 -19.34
CA PHE A 105 4.22 -28.84 -17.94
C PHE A 105 3.04 -28.59 -16.99
N VAL A 106 2.11 -27.70 -17.36
CA VAL A 106 0.87 -27.45 -16.61
C VAL A 106 -0.07 -28.65 -16.69
N GLU A 107 -0.24 -29.29 -17.85
CA GLU A 107 -1.01 -30.55 -17.96
C GLU A 107 -0.38 -31.68 -17.11
N GLU A 108 0.95 -31.82 -17.06
CA GLU A 108 1.63 -32.81 -16.22
C GLU A 108 1.63 -32.48 -14.71
N GLU A 109 1.52 -31.20 -14.32
CA GLU A 109 1.35 -30.78 -12.91
C GLU A 109 -0.11 -30.94 -12.47
N GLU A 110 -1.09 -30.58 -13.30
CA GLU A 110 -2.53 -30.79 -13.03
C GLU A 110 -2.86 -32.27 -12.88
N GLU A 111 -2.21 -33.18 -13.61
CA GLU A 111 -2.37 -34.64 -13.44
C GLU A 111 -1.66 -35.20 -12.18
N ARG A 112 -0.74 -34.44 -11.56
CA ARG A 112 0.00 -34.89 -10.36
C ARG A 112 -0.54 -34.32 -9.06
N ASP A 113 -1.37 -33.27 -9.10
CA ASP A 113 -1.68 -32.47 -7.92
C ASP A 113 -3.18 -32.39 -7.58
N ASP A 114 -3.83 -33.55 -7.48
CA ASP A 114 -5.11 -33.70 -6.76
C ASP A 114 -4.98 -33.41 -5.24
N THR A 115 -3.84 -32.90 -4.77
CA THR A 115 -3.52 -32.69 -3.34
C THR A 115 -3.30 -31.24 -2.90
N GLU A 116 -3.34 -30.26 -3.80
CA GLU A 116 -3.29 -28.83 -3.43
C GLU A 116 -4.67 -28.14 -3.52
N ILE A 117 -5.73 -28.87 -3.19
CA ILE A 117 -6.91 -28.21 -2.62
C ILE A 117 -6.45 -27.70 -1.24
N PRO A 118 -6.61 -26.41 -0.89
CA PRO A 118 -6.32 -25.93 0.46
C PRO A 118 -7.03 -26.87 1.43
N ASP A 119 -6.30 -27.45 2.39
CA ASP A 119 -6.86 -28.45 3.29
C ASP A 119 -8.08 -27.85 4.00
N LEU A 120 -9.26 -28.18 3.46
CA LEU A 120 -10.53 -27.64 3.89
C LEU A 120 -10.75 -28.01 5.36
N ASP A 121 -10.17 -29.11 5.82
CA ASP A 121 -10.21 -29.55 7.21
C ASP A 121 -9.45 -28.58 8.13
N VAL A 122 -8.35 -27.96 7.69
CA VAL A 122 -7.62 -26.94 8.47
C VAL A 122 -8.41 -25.64 8.58
N ILE A 123 -9.06 -25.21 7.48
CA ILE A 123 -9.95 -24.05 7.48
C ILE A 123 -11.18 -24.33 8.36
N PHE A 124 -11.71 -25.54 8.29
CA PHE A 124 -12.86 -26.00 9.07
C PHE A 124 -12.54 -26.13 10.56
N GLU A 125 -11.36 -26.66 10.91
CA GLU A 125 -10.83 -26.73 12.27
C GLU A 125 -10.60 -25.33 12.85
N TYR A 126 -10.05 -24.39 12.08
CA TYR A 126 -9.88 -23.01 12.52
C TYR A 126 -11.24 -22.35 12.80
N MET A 127 -12.24 -22.52 11.91
CA MET A 127 -13.59 -22.02 12.16
C MET A 127 -14.27 -22.69 13.38
N LEU A 128 -14.02 -23.98 13.61
CA LEU A 128 -14.48 -24.70 14.81
C LEU A 128 -13.80 -24.18 16.08
N LEU A 129 -12.52 -23.83 16.02
CA LEU A 129 -11.76 -23.27 17.14
C LEU A 129 -12.26 -21.87 17.53
N VAL A 130 -12.58 -21.05 16.53
CA VAL A 130 -13.20 -19.73 16.72
C VAL A 130 -14.65 -19.86 17.20
N GLY A 131 -15.42 -20.83 16.67
CA GLY A 131 -16.78 -21.15 17.11
C GLY A 131 -16.87 -21.61 18.56
N SER A 132 -15.96 -22.49 18.98
CA SER A 132 -15.94 -23.08 20.32
C SER A 132 -15.46 -22.12 21.42
N SER A 133 -14.71 -21.07 21.07
CA SER A 133 -14.31 -20.02 22.00
C SER A 133 -15.41 -18.96 22.22
N ALA A 134 -16.35 -18.82 21.27
CA ALA A 134 -17.48 -17.90 21.37
C ALA A 134 -18.71 -18.48 22.11
N THR A 135 -18.91 -19.80 22.08
CA THR A 135 -20.09 -20.44 22.70
C THR A 135 -19.79 -20.98 24.10
N SER A 136 -20.36 -20.37 25.14
CA SER A 136 -20.29 -20.88 26.54
C SER A 136 -21.16 -22.11 26.82
N ASN A 137 -21.91 -22.62 25.82
CA ASN A 137 -22.75 -23.81 25.94
C ASN A 137 -22.36 -24.86 24.89
N THR A 138 -21.53 -25.82 25.31
CA THR A 138 -20.95 -26.89 24.49
C THR A 138 -21.91 -28.01 24.07
N ASN A 139 -23.22 -27.86 24.28
CA ASN A 139 -24.16 -28.99 24.18
C ASN A 139 -25.13 -28.95 22.99
N ASP A 140 -25.02 -27.98 22.07
CA ASP A 140 -25.88 -28.00 20.88
C ASP A 140 -25.17 -27.51 19.60
N LEU A 141 -24.08 -28.18 19.25
CA LEU A 141 -23.42 -28.04 17.94
C LEU A 141 -24.26 -28.63 16.79
N SER A 142 -25.40 -29.27 17.10
CA SER A 142 -26.30 -29.87 16.10
C SER A 142 -27.22 -28.85 15.41
N GLN A 143 -27.33 -27.64 15.97
CA GLN A 143 -28.13 -26.54 15.42
C GLN A 143 -27.28 -25.37 14.90
N ALA A 144 -25.95 -25.49 14.92
CA ALA A 144 -25.10 -24.53 14.22
C ALA A 144 -25.33 -24.74 12.72
N ASP A 145 -26.18 -23.90 12.13
CA ASP A 145 -26.34 -23.78 10.68
C ASP A 145 -25.00 -23.27 10.14
N PHE A 146 -24.03 -24.18 9.89
CA PHE A 146 -22.67 -23.86 9.43
C PHE A 146 -22.66 -23.06 8.13
N LEU A 147 -23.76 -23.11 7.37
CA LEU A 147 -24.00 -22.34 6.16
C LEU A 147 -24.41 -20.89 6.42
N LYS A 148 -24.70 -20.53 7.67
CA LYS A 148 -25.01 -19.17 8.14
C LYS A 148 -24.26 -18.92 9.45
N PRO A 149 -22.96 -18.58 9.39
CA PRO A 149 -22.22 -18.21 10.60
C PRO A 149 -22.98 -17.12 11.33
N ASP A 150 -23.18 -17.32 12.63
CA ASP A 150 -23.92 -16.45 13.51
C ASP A 150 -23.39 -15.00 13.37
N THR A 151 -24.27 -14.02 13.44
CA THR A 151 -23.89 -12.62 13.24
C THR A 151 -22.86 -12.13 14.26
N GLU A 152 -22.81 -12.77 15.42
CA GLU A 152 -21.80 -12.54 16.47
C GLU A 152 -20.44 -13.13 16.08
N LEU A 153 -20.40 -14.36 15.55
CA LEU A 153 -19.18 -15.00 15.04
C LEU A 153 -18.52 -14.18 13.91
N ARG A 154 -19.32 -13.61 13.01
CA ARG A 154 -18.79 -12.72 11.97
C ARG A 154 -18.19 -11.44 12.54
N LYS A 155 -18.80 -10.89 13.61
CA LYS A 155 -18.29 -9.68 14.27
C LYS A 155 -16.99 -9.98 15.01
N GLU A 156 -16.89 -11.11 15.68
CA GLU A 156 -15.67 -11.52 16.38
C GLU A 156 -14.52 -11.85 15.42
N ALA A 157 -14.78 -12.55 14.32
CA ALA A 157 -13.76 -12.82 13.30
C ALA A 157 -13.19 -11.52 12.68
N MET A 158 -14.00 -10.46 12.57
CA MET A 158 -13.54 -9.15 12.08
C MET A 158 -12.72 -8.36 13.12
N LEU A 159 -12.69 -8.82 14.37
CA LEU A 159 -11.85 -8.27 15.44
C LEU A 159 -10.55 -9.07 15.64
N ASP A 160 -10.38 -10.19 14.92
CA ASP A 160 -9.18 -11.01 14.98
C ASP A 160 -7.93 -10.22 14.55
N GLN A 161 -6.82 -10.43 15.26
CA GLN A 161 -5.60 -9.67 15.05
C GLN A 161 -4.99 -9.91 13.67
N GLU A 162 -5.12 -11.10 13.08
CA GLU A 162 -4.63 -11.39 11.74
C GLU A 162 -5.47 -10.69 10.67
N VAL A 163 -6.79 -10.63 10.84
CA VAL A 163 -7.70 -9.88 9.95
C VAL A 163 -7.45 -8.37 10.05
N LEU A 164 -7.22 -7.88 11.27
CA LEU A 164 -6.82 -6.49 11.49
C LEU A 164 -5.45 -6.18 10.85
N GLN A 165 -4.48 -7.08 10.95
CA GLN A 165 -3.19 -6.94 10.26
C GLN A 165 -3.33 -6.96 8.74
N GLN A 166 -4.20 -7.81 8.18
CA GLN A 166 -4.48 -7.80 6.74
C GLN A 166 -5.06 -6.46 6.26
N THR A 167 -5.77 -5.74 7.14
CA THR A 167 -6.26 -4.38 6.87
C THR A 167 -5.09 -3.40 6.68
N GLU A 168 -3.99 -3.57 7.41
CA GLU A 168 -2.77 -2.75 7.29
C GLU A 168 -2.07 -2.94 5.95
N TYR A 169 -2.13 -4.16 5.37
CA TYR A 169 -1.51 -4.48 4.08
C TYR A 169 -2.41 -4.18 2.88
N SER A 170 -3.71 -4.47 3.00
CA SER A 170 -4.68 -4.30 1.92
C SER A 170 -5.19 -2.85 1.82
N PHE A 171 -5.11 -2.09 2.91
CA PHE A 171 -5.75 -0.78 3.07
C PHE A 171 -7.27 -0.81 2.85
N ILE A 172 -7.89 -1.98 3.02
CA ILE A 172 -9.33 -2.20 2.91
C ILE A 172 -9.83 -2.71 4.25
N LYS A 173 -10.79 -1.98 4.82
CA LYS A 173 -11.50 -2.38 6.03
C LYS A 173 -12.91 -2.80 5.67
N PHE A 174 -13.20 -4.09 5.72
CA PHE A 174 -14.57 -4.57 5.58
C PHE A 174 -15.38 -4.25 6.84
N THR A 175 -16.61 -3.80 6.64
CA THR A 175 -17.55 -3.47 7.72
C THR A 175 -18.76 -4.41 7.71
N GLU A 176 -19.12 -4.93 6.54
CA GLU A 176 -20.26 -5.83 6.39
C GLU A 176 -19.98 -6.84 5.27
N ALA A 177 -20.37 -8.09 5.50
CA ALA A 177 -20.30 -9.16 4.53
C ALA A 177 -21.61 -9.96 4.58
N LYS A 178 -22.23 -10.10 3.41
CA LYS A 178 -23.47 -10.84 3.22
C LYS A 178 -23.24 -11.89 2.14
N ASN A 179 -23.73 -13.08 2.44
CA ASN A 179 -23.60 -14.25 1.60
C ASN A 179 -24.91 -15.02 1.72
N ILE A 180 -25.65 -15.14 0.61
CA ILE A 180 -26.93 -15.85 0.53
C ILE A 180 -26.85 -16.85 -0.62
N LEU A 181 -27.09 -18.12 -0.31
CA LEU A 181 -27.25 -19.17 -1.31
C LEU A 181 -28.72 -19.26 -1.73
N GLU A 182 -28.97 -19.15 -3.03
CA GLU A 182 -30.26 -19.43 -3.66
C GLU A 182 -30.19 -20.77 -4.40
N THR A 183 -30.91 -21.76 -3.89
CA THR A 183 -31.08 -23.06 -4.54
C THR A 183 -32.33 -23.02 -5.39
N GLN A 184 -32.16 -22.97 -6.71
CA GLN A 184 -33.28 -23.02 -7.64
C GLN A 184 -33.69 -24.48 -7.88
N MET A 185 -34.92 -24.83 -7.50
CA MET A 185 -35.43 -26.21 -7.60
C MET A 185 -35.59 -26.71 -9.06
N ASP A 186 -35.57 -25.80 -10.04
CA ASP A 186 -35.82 -26.09 -11.47
C ASP A 186 -34.59 -25.88 -12.37
N SER A 187 -33.48 -25.35 -11.84
CA SER A 187 -32.22 -25.18 -12.57
C SER A 187 -31.09 -25.90 -11.83
N LEU A 188 -30.13 -26.48 -12.54
CA LEU A 188 -28.98 -27.19 -11.96
C LEU A 188 -27.93 -26.24 -11.37
N GLU A 189 -28.24 -24.94 -11.25
CA GLU A 189 -27.27 -23.90 -10.91
C GLU A 189 -27.69 -23.23 -9.59
N ASP A 190 -27.07 -23.68 -8.51
CA ASP A 190 -27.07 -22.94 -7.24
C ASP A 190 -26.31 -21.62 -7.43
N ILE A 191 -26.92 -20.52 -7.00
CA ILE A 191 -26.33 -19.18 -7.14
C ILE A 191 -26.07 -18.62 -5.75
N ARG A 192 -24.83 -18.19 -5.51
CA ARG A 192 -24.44 -17.50 -4.28
C ARG A 192 -24.37 -16.00 -4.53
N HIS A 193 -25.24 -15.25 -3.86
CA HIS A 193 -25.25 -13.79 -3.85
C HIS A 193 -24.30 -13.27 -2.76
N CYS A 194 -23.24 -12.60 -3.17
CA CYS A 194 -22.23 -12.01 -2.30
C CYS A 194 -22.32 -10.49 -2.30
N GLU A 195 -22.24 -9.88 -1.12
CA GLU A 195 -22.15 -8.43 -0.97
C GLU A 195 -21.14 -8.08 0.12
N LEU A 196 -20.18 -7.22 -0.21
CA LEU A 196 -19.12 -6.77 0.68
C LEU A 196 -19.16 -5.24 0.76
N SER A 197 -19.23 -4.70 1.97
CA SER A 197 -19.17 -3.26 2.22
C SER A 197 -18.02 -2.92 3.15
N GLY A 198 -17.44 -1.74 2.97
CA GLY A 198 -16.28 -1.33 3.75
C GLY A 198 -15.78 0.07 3.45
N THR A 199 -14.55 0.34 3.90
CA THR A 199 -13.83 1.58 3.65
C THR A 199 -12.39 1.37 3.22
N SER A 200 -11.85 2.29 2.41
CA SER A 200 -10.44 2.40 2.08
C SER A 200 -10.01 3.86 2.15
N PHE A 201 -9.03 4.21 2.99
CA PHE A 201 -8.64 5.61 3.25
C PHE A 201 -9.83 6.57 3.51
N ASN A 202 -10.83 6.12 4.28
CA ASN A 202 -12.10 6.80 4.56
C ASN A 202 -13.12 6.91 3.40
N GLU A 203 -12.79 6.41 2.21
CA GLU A 203 -13.76 6.25 1.11
C GLU A 203 -14.60 5.00 1.33
N LYS A 204 -15.92 5.14 1.36
CA LYS A 204 -16.85 4.02 1.50
C LYS A 204 -17.06 3.31 0.16
N PHE A 205 -17.21 1.99 0.22
CA PHE A 205 -17.57 1.18 -0.93
C PHE A 205 -18.54 0.06 -0.54
N THR A 206 -19.32 -0.37 -1.53
CA THR A 206 -20.10 -1.61 -1.52
C THR A 206 -19.88 -2.32 -2.85
N VAL A 207 -19.64 -3.62 -2.83
CA VAL A 207 -19.49 -4.45 -4.02
C VAL A 207 -20.39 -5.66 -3.89
N ALA A 208 -21.20 -5.93 -4.91
CA ALA A 208 -22.10 -7.06 -4.99
C ALA A 208 -21.75 -7.89 -6.23
N PHE A 209 -21.77 -9.21 -6.10
CA PHE A 209 -21.48 -10.13 -7.20
C PHE A 209 -22.13 -11.48 -6.91
N ASP A 210 -22.37 -12.24 -7.98
CA ASP A 210 -22.92 -13.57 -7.89
C ASP A 210 -21.82 -14.59 -8.21
N VAL A 211 -21.91 -15.77 -7.60
CA VAL A 211 -21.06 -16.92 -7.89
C VAL A 211 -21.94 -18.10 -8.27
N LEU A 212 -21.72 -18.65 -9.46
CA LEU A 212 -22.36 -19.88 -9.91
C LEU A 212 -21.64 -21.06 -9.27
N GLU A 213 -22.21 -21.67 -8.23
CA GLU A 213 -21.55 -22.68 -7.39
C GLU A 213 -21.01 -23.90 -8.16
N PRO A 214 -21.73 -24.48 -9.15
CA PRO A 214 -21.24 -25.66 -9.85
C PRO A 214 -19.99 -25.39 -10.69
N SER A 215 -19.80 -24.15 -11.13
CA SER A 215 -18.69 -23.76 -12.01
C SER A 215 -17.68 -22.83 -11.33
N MET A 216 -17.98 -22.35 -10.12
CA MET A 216 -17.23 -21.33 -9.38
C MET A 216 -16.95 -20.06 -10.22
N ILE A 217 -17.83 -19.74 -11.16
CA ILE A 217 -17.70 -18.57 -12.03
C ILE A 217 -18.39 -17.37 -11.37
N MET A 218 -17.67 -16.25 -11.30
CA MET A 218 -18.21 -14.97 -10.84
C MET A 218 -18.95 -14.24 -11.97
N CYS A 219 -20.13 -13.72 -11.67
CA CYS A 219 -20.93 -12.92 -12.60
C CYS A 219 -21.64 -11.76 -11.89
N ASN A 220 -22.34 -10.93 -12.66
CA ASN A 220 -23.17 -9.82 -12.16
C ASN A 220 -22.46 -8.86 -11.19
N LEU A 221 -21.17 -8.61 -11.39
CA LEU A 221 -20.42 -7.67 -10.58
C LEU A 221 -21.07 -6.28 -10.64
N ASN A 222 -21.29 -5.68 -9.49
CA ASN A 222 -21.79 -4.32 -9.34
C ASN A 222 -21.13 -3.66 -8.14
N PHE A 223 -20.99 -2.34 -8.15
CA PHE A 223 -20.37 -1.62 -7.05
C PHE A 223 -20.95 -0.22 -6.87
N GLU A 224 -21.01 0.19 -5.61
CA GLU A 224 -21.37 1.52 -5.17
C GLU A 224 -20.15 2.18 -4.54
N VAL A 225 -19.78 3.33 -5.10
CA VAL A 225 -18.61 4.11 -4.69
C VAL A 225 -18.92 5.60 -4.80
N GLY A 226 -18.07 6.43 -4.20
CA GLY A 226 -18.20 7.89 -4.22
C GLY A 226 -18.35 8.47 -5.62
N ILE A 227 -19.16 9.53 -5.74
CA ILE A 227 -19.48 10.19 -7.02
C ILE A 227 -18.21 10.61 -7.78
N GLN A 228 -17.22 11.13 -7.06
CA GLN A 228 -15.98 11.60 -7.67
C GLN A 228 -15.18 10.48 -8.33
N LEU A 229 -15.16 9.28 -7.72
CA LEU A 229 -14.53 8.09 -8.29
C LEU A 229 -15.26 7.67 -9.58
N LYS A 230 -16.60 7.69 -9.58
CA LYS A 230 -17.42 7.37 -10.76
C LYS A 230 -17.20 8.35 -11.91
N ILE A 231 -17.04 9.65 -11.60
CA ILE A 231 -16.81 10.68 -12.62
C ILE A 231 -15.42 10.52 -13.25
N ILE A 232 -14.39 10.31 -12.43
CA ILE A 232 -12.99 10.29 -12.89
C ILE A 232 -12.65 8.95 -13.56
N LEU A 233 -13.02 7.84 -12.93
CA LEU A 233 -12.64 6.49 -13.35
C LEU A 233 -13.79 5.68 -13.96
N GLY A 234 -14.91 6.32 -14.29
CA GLY A 234 -16.12 5.67 -14.82
C GLY A 234 -15.87 4.70 -15.98
N PRO A 235 -15.11 5.08 -17.03
CA PRO A 235 -14.81 4.16 -18.14
C PRO A 235 -14.05 2.89 -17.70
N LEU A 236 -13.08 3.02 -16.80
CA LEU A 236 -12.30 1.89 -16.29
C LEU A 236 -13.16 0.99 -15.39
N LEU A 237 -13.98 1.60 -14.53
CA LEU A 237 -14.94 0.88 -13.70
C LEU A 237 -15.93 0.08 -14.55
N GLN A 238 -16.40 0.64 -15.66
CA GLN A 238 -17.28 -0.06 -16.59
C GLN A 238 -16.61 -1.29 -17.20
N GLN A 239 -15.34 -1.19 -17.62
CA GLN A 239 -14.57 -2.34 -18.13
C GLN A 239 -14.37 -3.43 -17.06
N ILE A 240 -14.09 -3.03 -15.82
CA ILE A 240 -13.97 -3.96 -14.68
C ILE A 240 -15.31 -4.68 -14.42
N LYS A 241 -16.42 -3.94 -14.50
CA LYS A 241 -17.77 -4.48 -14.35
C LYS A 241 -18.09 -5.52 -15.42
N GLU A 242 -17.82 -5.19 -16.68
CA GLU A 242 -18.09 -6.06 -17.84
C GLU A 242 -17.24 -7.34 -17.82
N SER A 243 -16.02 -7.26 -17.30
CA SER A 243 -15.10 -8.41 -17.14
C SER A 243 -15.28 -9.16 -15.82
N CYS A 244 -16.20 -8.74 -14.95
CA CYS A 244 -16.38 -9.27 -13.58
C CYS A 244 -15.05 -9.37 -12.79
N HIS A 245 -14.14 -8.42 -12.99
CA HIS A 245 -12.80 -8.47 -12.41
C HIS A 245 -12.74 -7.81 -11.02
N ILE A 246 -13.24 -8.51 -9.99
CA ILE A 246 -13.34 -8.00 -8.62
C ILE A 246 -12.00 -7.54 -8.03
N LEU A 247 -10.91 -8.23 -8.35
CA LEU A 247 -9.58 -7.87 -7.87
C LEU A 247 -9.14 -6.53 -8.46
N GLY A 248 -9.40 -6.30 -9.75
CA GLY A 248 -9.14 -5.02 -10.42
C GLY A 248 -9.92 -3.87 -9.78
N PHE A 249 -11.18 -4.11 -9.38
CA PHE A 249 -11.96 -3.12 -8.64
C PHE A 249 -11.25 -2.68 -7.35
N PHE A 250 -10.87 -3.63 -6.50
CA PHE A 250 -10.19 -3.31 -5.24
C PHE A 250 -8.82 -2.65 -5.46
N GLN A 251 -8.07 -3.10 -6.47
CA GLN A 251 -6.79 -2.49 -6.82
C GLN A 251 -6.94 -1.02 -7.22
N VAL A 252 -7.95 -0.69 -8.02
CA VAL A 252 -8.25 0.68 -8.45
C VAL A 252 -8.78 1.52 -7.30
N LEU A 253 -9.70 0.98 -6.49
CA LEU A 253 -10.26 1.66 -5.32
C LEU A 253 -9.16 2.09 -4.36
N VAL A 254 -8.30 1.16 -3.94
CA VAL A 254 -7.20 1.42 -3.01
C VAL A 254 -6.22 2.43 -3.61
N HIS A 255 -5.87 2.27 -4.89
CA HIS A 255 -4.94 3.17 -5.55
C HIS A 255 -5.48 4.62 -5.64
N TYR A 256 -6.73 4.77 -6.04
CA TYR A 256 -7.41 6.08 -6.07
C TYR A 256 -7.50 6.70 -4.68
N ALA A 257 -7.97 5.94 -3.69
CA ALA A 257 -8.17 6.42 -2.34
C ALA A 257 -6.83 6.86 -1.71
N ARG A 258 -5.75 6.10 -1.95
CA ARG A 258 -4.40 6.47 -1.57
C ARG A 258 -3.94 7.78 -2.23
N ILE A 259 -4.19 8.00 -3.52
CA ILE A 259 -3.82 9.26 -4.18
C ILE A 259 -4.57 10.44 -3.55
N CYS A 260 -5.86 10.28 -3.27
CA CYS A 260 -6.68 11.31 -2.61
C CYS A 260 -6.16 11.65 -1.22
N ASP A 261 -5.81 10.64 -0.42
CA ASP A 261 -5.22 10.80 0.91
C ASP A 261 -3.85 11.51 0.86
N GLN A 262 -2.98 11.10 -0.08
CA GLN A 262 -1.68 11.74 -0.31
C GLN A 262 -1.84 13.21 -0.69
N ARG A 263 -2.77 13.51 -1.59
CA ARG A 263 -3.08 14.88 -2.01
C ARG A 263 -3.53 15.74 -0.83
N LYS A 264 -4.47 15.23 -0.03
CA LYS A 264 -4.96 15.91 1.18
C LYS A 264 -3.81 16.21 2.15
N THR A 265 -3.00 15.19 2.45
CA THR A 265 -1.83 15.32 3.33
C THR A 265 -0.83 16.36 2.82
N VAL A 266 -0.55 16.40 1.52
CA VAL A 266 0.36 17.39 0.93
C VAL A 266 -0.23 18.79 1.01
N PHE A 267 -1.52 18.95 0.71
CA PHE A 267 -2.19 20.25 0.78
C PHE A 267 -2.21 20.81 2.20
N GLU A 268 -2.51 19.97 3.20
CA GLU A 268 -2.47 20.35 4.62
C GLU A 268 -1.06 20.76 5.05
N LYS A 269 -0.03 20.02 4.64
CA LYS A 269 1.37 20.38 4.91
C LYS A 269 1.77 21.71 4.28
N LEU A 270 1.43 21.93 3.01
CA LEU A 270 1.70 23.19 2.31
C LEU A 270 0.98 24.36 2.98
N ALA A 271 -0.30 24.20 3.33
CA ALA A 271 -1.05 25.22 4.05
C ALA A 271 -0.41 25.55 5.41
N GLN A 272 0.09 24.54 6.12
CA GLN A 272 0.75 24.72 7.41
C GLN A 272 2.11 25.44 7.28
N ILE A 273 2.89 25.15 6.24
CA ILE A 273 4.18 25.84 5.97
C ILE A 273 3.96 27.34 5.80
N TYR A 274 2.91 27.75 5.08
CA TYR A 274 2.67 29.15 4.74
C TYR A 274 1.77 29.90 5.74
N LYS A 275 1.25 29.22 6.77
CA LYS A 275 0.28 29.79 7.74
C LYS A 275 0.72 31.09 8.41
N ASN A 276 2.02 31.25 8.66
CA ASN A 276 2.61 32.44 9.30
C ASN A 276 3.48 33.27 8.33
N SER A 277 3.30 33.09 7.02
CA SER A 277 4.06 33.79 5.98
C SER A 277 3.25 34.91 5.33
N SER A 278 3.89 35.70 4.46
CA SER A 278 3.22 36.68 3.59
C SER A 278 2.42 36.04 2.44
N ILE A 279 2.48 34.71 2.30
CA ILE A 279 1.82 33.93 1.26
C ILE A 279 0.63 33.22 1.90
N SER A 280 -0.55 33.41 1.32
CA SER A 280 -1.75 32.66 1.66
C SER A 280 -1.84 31.38 0.82
N ALA A 281 -2.23 30.27 1.44
CA ALA A 281 -2.42 28.98 0.78
C ALA A 281 -3.86 28.50 1.03
N ASN A 282 -4.72 28.64 0.02
CA ASN A 282 -6.16 28.40 0.11
C ASN A 282 -6.59 27.26 -0.81
N SER A 283 -7.37 26.31 -0.29
CA SER A 283 -7.94 25.24 -1.10
C SER A 283 -9.09 25.80 -1.96
N LEU A 284 -8.97 25.70 -3.29
CA LEU A 284 -10.02 26.08 -4.23
C LEU A 284 -10.98 24.92 -4.50
N SER A 285 -10.46 23.70 -4.48
CA SER A 285 -11.21 22.45 -4.63
C SER A 285 -10.34 21.31 -4.11
N ASP A 286 -10.91 20.10 -4.02
CA ASP A 286 -10.16 18.90 -3.62
C ASP A 286 -8.93 18.63 -4.48
N SER A 287 -8.91 19.13 -5.72
CA SER A 287 -7.79 18.94 -6.67
C SER A 287 -6.92 20.18 -6.89
N ARG A 288 -7.22 21.32 -6.23
CA ARG A 288 -6.55 22.60 -6.49
C ARG A 288 -6.23 23.37 -5.23
N LEU A 289 -4.96 23.71 -5.07
CA LEU A 289 -4.47 24.57 -3.99
C LEU A 289 -3.91 25.87 -4.60
N GLN A 290 -4.41 27.01 -4.16
CA GLN A 290 -3.97 28.32 -4.61
C GLN A 290 -3.02 28.96 -3.59
N PHE A 291 -1.91 29.50 -4.10
CA PHE A 291 -0.98 30.35 -3.37
C PHE A 291 -1.12 31.78 -3.87
N GLN A 292 -1.21 32.75 -2.97
CA GLN A 292 -1.31 34.17 -3.33
C GLN A 292 -0.52 35.03 -2.35
N GLY A 293 0.21 36.02 -2.87
CA GLY A 293 0.92 36.99 -2.04
C GLY A 293 -0.03 37.94 -1.31
N SER A 294 0.51 38.71 -0.36
CA SER A 294 -0.26 39.59 0.53
C SER A 294 -0.94 40.80 -0.14
N ARG A 295 -0.62 41.10 -1.41
CA ARG A 295 -1.23 42.20 -2.17
C ARG A 295 -2.34 41.66 -3.08
N GLU A 296 -3.44 42.41 -3.23
CA GLU A 296 -4.54 42.03 -4.13
C GLU A 296 -4.10 41.92 -5.60
N ASP A 297 -3.19 42.81 -6.06
CA ASP A 297 -2.59 42.76 -7.40
C ASP A 297 -1.38 41.81 -7.51
N SER A 298 -1.22 40.88 -6.56
CA SER A 298 -0.09 39.94 -6.58
C SER A 298 -0.30 38.79 -7.58
N ILE A 299 0.82 38.19 -7.98
CA ILE A 299 0.82 36.93 -8.72
C ILE A 299 0.24 35.84 -7.80
N GLY A 300 -0.57 34.96 -8.37
CA GLY A 300 -1.05 33.74 -7.74
C GLY A 300 -0.50 32.51 -8.47
N LEU A 301 -0.35 31.41 -7.75
CA LEU A 301 0.01 30.11 -8.29
C LEU A 301 -1.09 29.11 -7.93
N ILE A 302 -1.49 28.25 -8.87
CA ILE A 302 -2.42 27.16 -8.61
C ILE A 302 -1.73 25.83 -8.84
N LEU A 303 -1.54 25.07 -7.76
CA LEU A 303 -1.17 23.67 -7.85
C LEU A 303 -2.41 22.86 -8.22
N ASN A 304 -2.39 22.24 -9.40
CA ASN A 304 -3.39 21.29 -9.84
C ASN A 304 -2.89 19.87 -9.60
N TRP A 305 -3.72 19.06 -8.94
CA TRP A 305 -3.48 17.63 -8.74
C TRP A 305 -4.67 16.82 -9.22
N LYS A 306 -4.61 16.48 -10.51
CA LYS A 306 -5.65 15.71 -11.19
C LYS A 306 -5.31 14.23 -11.22
N ILE A 307 -6.35 13.42 -11.20
CA ILE A 307 -6.27 11.99 -11.47
C ILE A 307 -6.85 11.81 -12.87
N VAL A 308 -6.11 11.13 -13.74
CA VAL A 308 -6.46 10.93 -15.14
C VAL A 308 -6.36 9.45 -15.49
N LEU A 309 -7.21 9.04 -16.42
CA LEU A 309 -7.12 7.71 -17.02
C LEU A 309 -6.14 7.73 -18.18
N ASP A 310 -5.25 6.73 -18.23
CA ASP A 310 -4.52 6.40 -19.44
C ASP A 310 -5.39 5.52 -20.33
N ASN A 311 -5.47 5.85 -21.61
CA ASN A 311 -6.55 5.38 -22.48
C ASN A 311 -6.04 4.26 -23.39
N THR A 312 -5.63 3.12 -22.81
CA THR A 312 -5.07 1.99 -23.60
C THR A 312 -6.14 1.07 -24.22
N GLY A 313 -7.43 1.33 -23.95
CA GLY A 313 -8.56 0.68 -24.64
C GLY A 313 -8.79 -0.79 -24.29
N ARG A 314 -7.91 -1.43 -23.51
CA ARG A 314 -8.06 -2.79 -22.99
C ARG A 314 -7.65 -2.84 -21.53
N LEU A 315 -8.39 -3.59 -20.72
CA LEU A 315 -8.01 -3.86 -19.34
C LEU A 315 -6.71 -4.67 -19.32
N GLU A 316 -5.64 -4.07 -18.79
CA GLU A 316 -4.35 -4.75 -18.65
C GLU A 316 -4.30 -5.52 -17.32
N ALA A 317 -3.36 -6.47 -17.22
CA ALA A 317 -3.17 -7.28 -16.01
C ALA A 317 -2.94 -6.42 -14.76
N ASN A 318 -2.25 -5.28 -14.91
CA ASN A 318 -2.10 -4.30 -13.85
C ASN A 318 -3.03 -3.12 -14.06
N VAL A 319 -4.27 -3.26 -13.57
CA VAL A 319 -5.34 -2.27 -13.73
C VAL A 319 -4.98 -0.90 -13.13
N ARG A 320 -4.03 -0.85 -12.18
CA ARG A 320 -3.57 0.39 -11.55
C ARG A 320 -2.83 1.31 -12.52
N ASP A 321 -2.14 0.77 -13.52
CA ASP A 321 -1.32 1.57 -14.44
C ASP A 321 -2.17 2.48 -15.35
N HIS A 322 -3.46 2.18 -15.45
CA HIS A 322 -4.48 3.00 -16.11
C HIS A 322 -4.82 4.26 -15.33
N VAL A 323 -4.47 4.34 -14.05
CA VAL A 323 -4.78 5.50 -13.18
C VAL A 323 -3.51 6.28 -12.93
N LYS A 324 -3.41 7.47 -13.51
CA LYS A 324 -2.22 8.33 -13.41
C LYS A 324 -2.52 9.63 -12.69
N THR A 325 -1.51 10.18 -12.03
CA THR A 325 -1.56 11.52 -11.47
C THR A 325 -0.98 12.52 -12.45
N GLN A 326 -1.71 13.60 -12.70
CA GLN A 326 -1.25 14.73 -13.48
C GLN A 326 -1.13 15.95 -12.56
N LEU A 327 0.11 16.41 -12.40
CA LEU A 327 0.46 17.57 -11.59
C LEU A 327 0.81 18.72 -12.51
N SER A 328 0.27 19.91 -12.23
CA SER A 328 0.70 21.14 -12.89
C SER A 328 0.70 22.30 -11.91
N LEU A 329 1.53 23.31 -12.17
CA LEU A 329 1.57 24.54 -11.39
C LEU A 329 1.33 25.71 -12.34
N ASP A 330 0.11 26.25 -12.29
CA ASP A 330 -0.34 27.29 -13.21
C ASP A 330 -0.15 28.68 -12.58
N VAL A 331 0.22 29.67 -13.40
CA VAL A 331 0.43 31.04 -12.95
C VAL A 331 -0.79 31.91 -13.28
N ILE A 332 -1.33 32.57 -12.26
CA ILE A 332 -2.31 33.64 -12.39
C ILE A 332 -1.58 34.96 -12.14
N ALA A 333 -1.31 35.71 -13.21
CA ALA A 333 -0.68 37.01 -13.10
C ALA A 333 -1.53 38.05 -13.84
N PRO A 334 -1.82 39.22 -13.22
CA PRO A 334 -2.39 40.36 -13.93
C PRO A 334 -1.56 40.74 -15.17
N LEU A 335 -2.21 41.31 -16.19
CA LEU A 335 -1.55 41.72 -17.44
C LEU A 335 -0.30 42.60 -17.20
N ALA A 336 -0.39 43.54 -16.25
CA ALA A 336 0.71 44.43 -15.89
C ALA A 336 1.99 43.70 -15.40
N TRP A 337 1.85 42.50 -14.82
CA TRP A 337 2.99 41.67 -14.42
C TRP A 337 3.55 40.89 -15.60
N ARG A 338 2.70 40.38 -16.49
CA ARG A 338 3.14 39.68 -17.71
C ARG A 338 3.90 40.62 -18.66
N GLU A 339 3.46 41.87 -18.80
CA GLU A 339 4.14 42.87 -19.62
C GLU A 339 5.53 43.27 -19.06
N LYS A 340 5.73 43.14 -17.75
CA LYS A 340 7.01 43.41 -17.09
C LYS A 340 7.95 42.20 -17.10
N ASP A 341 7.45 40.99 -17.37
CA ASP A 341 8.26 39.77 -17.44
C ASP A 341 8.96 39.66 -18.80
N GLN A 342 10.02 40.45 -18.99
CA GLN A 342 10.78 40.47 -20.24
C GLN A 342 11.50 39.14 -20.56
N SER A 343 11.64 38.28 -19.55
CA SER A 343 12.36 37.00 -19.59
C SER A 343 11.45 35.78 -19.77
N ASN A 344 10.12 35.97 -19.83
CA ASN A 344 9.10 34.92 -19.88
C ASN A 344 9.29 33.84 -18.80
N VAL A 345 9.61 34.25 -17.58
CA VAL A 345 9.77 33.35 -16.43
C VAL A 345 8.43 32.73 -16.04
N LEU A 346 7.35 33.52 -16.08
CA LEU A 346 6.01 33.09 -15.68
C LEU A 346 5.47 31.98 -16.59
N ASP A 347 5.83 31.98 -17.88
CA ASP A 347 5.42 30.94 -18.82
C ASP A 347 6.18 29.61 -18.60
N LYS A 348 7.38 29.66 -18.01
CA LYS A 348 8.25 28.49 -17.77
C LYS A 348 8.02 27.83 -16.41
N VAL A 349 7.08 28.34 -15.62
CA VAL A 349 6.84 27.85 -14.25
C VAL A 349 6.43 26.39 -14.23
N ASN A 350 5.49 26.00 -15.09
CA ASN A 350 5.01 24.62 -15.11
C ASN A 350 6.09 23.63 -15.62
N GLU A 351 6.91 24.05 -16.58
CA GLU A 351 8.05 23.25 -17.06
C GLU A 351 9.08 23.05 -15.93
N SER A 352 9.49 24.14 -15.28
CA SER A 352 10.39 24.10 -14.13
C SER A 352 9.83 23.26 -12.97
N PHE A 353 8.52 23.33 -12.74
CA PHE A 353 7.83 22.50 -11.76
C PHE A 353 7.93 21.03 -12.11
N THR A 354 7.65 20.67 -13.36
CA THR A 354 7.69 19.29 -13.85
C THR A 354 9.07 18.67 -13.72
N ASP A 355 10.13 19.46 -13.92
CA ASP A 355 11.50 18.99 -13.74
C ASP A 355 11.86 18.84 -12.26
N LEU A 356 11.49 19.81 -11.42
CA LEU A 356 11.69 19.72 -9.97
C LEU A 356 10.90 18.56 -9.34
N LEU A 357 9.71 18.24 -9.86
CA LEU A 357 8.91 17.11 -9.41
C LEU A 357 9.69 15.78 -9.47
N LYS A 358 10.45 15.57 -10.55
CA LYS A 358 11.25 14.35 -10.75
C LYS A 358 12.42 14.23 -9.78
N ILE A 359 12.94 15.36 -9.31
CA ILE A 359 14.16 15.42 -8.48
C ILE A 359 13.82 15.47 -6.98
N GLN A 360 12.83 16.27 -6.61
CA GLN A 360 12.57 16.65 -5.22
C GLN A 360 11.21 16.17 -4.68
N GLY A 361 10.33 15.69 -5.57
CA GLY A 361 8.95 15.32 -5.23
C GLY A 361 8.02 16.53 -5.06
N VAL A 362 6.72 16.25 -4.92
CA VAL A 362 5.64 17.26 -5.00
C VAL A 362 5.77 18.38 -3.98
N LEU A 363 6.02 18.03 -2.71
CA LEU A 363 6.04 19.01 -1.62
C LEU A 363 7.16 20.06 -1.82
N LYS A 364 8.40 19.59 -1.97
CA LYS A 364 9.58 20.47 -2.10
C LYS A 364 9.62 21.22 -3.44
N ALA A 365 9.19 20.59 -4.53
CA ALA A 365 9.10 21.25 -5.82
C ALA A 365 8.10 22.43 -5.78
N THR A 366 6.94 22.22 -5.13
CA THR A 366 5.94 23.28 -4.95
C THR A 366 6.49 24.41 -4.09
N GLU A 367 7.08 24.08 -2.93
CA GLU A 367 7.66 25.06 -2.01
C GLU A 367 8.75 25.91 -2.69
N THR A 368 9.64 25.28 -3.44
CA THR A 368 10.75 25.96 -4.13
C THR A 368 10.22 27.00 -5.12
N ILE A 369 9.21 26.65 -5.91
CA ILE A 369 8.66 27.58 -6.90
C ILE A 369 7.83 28.66 -6.24
N VAL A 370 6.99 28.31 -5.27
CA VAL A 370 6.16 29.27 -4.53
C VAL A 370 7.06 30.32 -3.87
N ASN A 371 8.12 29.90 -3.18
CA ASN A 371 9.07 30.82 -2.56
C ASN A 371 9.83 31.66 -3.59
N LYS A 372 10.20 31.10 -4.75
CA LYS A 372 10.95 31.85 -5.76
C LYS A 372 10.12 32.92 -6.48
N ILE A 373 8.80 32.74 -6.57
CA ILE A 373 7.90 33.63 -7.31
C ILE A 373 7.17 34.60 -6.37
N LEU A 374 6.79 34.15 -5.17
CA LEU A 374 5.88 34.89 -4.28
C LEU A 374 6.53 35.41 -2.99
N ALA A 375 7.71 34.90 -2.59
CA ALA A 375 8.49 35.45 -1.46
C ALA A 375 9.49 36.50 -1.97
#